data_AF-A8T360-F1
#
_entry.id   AF-A8T360-F1
#
_cell.length_a   1.000
_cell.length_b   1.000
_cell.length_c   1.000
_cell.angle_alpha   90.00
_cell.angle_beta   90.00
_cell.angle_gamma   90.00
#
_symmetry.space_group_name_H-M   'P 1'
#
loop_
_entity.id
_entity.type
_entity.pdbx_description
1 polymer ?
#
loop_
_entity_poly.entity_id
_entity_poly.type
_entity_poly.pdbx_seq_one_letter_code
_entity_poly.pdbx_strand_id
1 'polypeptide(L)' 'MNALKNFLNNEDGITAIEYAIIGVAMSSALYYIFNEGGFIQSLESAWSTMTNKINQAGGIVENN' A
#
# COMPACT_ATOMS: atom_id res chain seq x y z
N MET A 1 -30.72 0.55 32.31
CA MET A 1 -29.32 1.02 32.50
C MET A 1 -28.30 -0.12 32.31
N ASN A 2 -28.50 -0.98 31.29
CA ASN A 2 -27.58 -2.10 30.98
C ASN A 2 -27.07 -2.07 29.52
N ALA A 3 -27.74 -1.31 28.64
CA ALA A 3 -27.34 -1.18 27.24
C ALA A 3 -25.96 -0.51 27.10
N LEU A 4 -25.68 0.57 27.84
CA LEU A 4 -24.40 1.27 27.78
C LEU A 4 -23.23 0.39 28.28
N LYS A 5 -23.46 -0.42 29.32
CA LYS A 5 -22.48 -1.41 29.81
C LYS A 5 -22.24 -2.52 28.80
N ASN A 6 -23.29 -3.01 28.15
CA ASN A 6 -23.18 -4.04 27.11
C ASN A 6 -22.51 -3.49 25.84
N PHE A 7 -22.66 -2.20 25.52
CA PHE A 7 -21.94 -1.53 24.43
C PHE A 7 -20.45 -1.32 24.74
N LEU A 8 -20.11 -0.98 25.99
CA LEU A 8 -18.72 -0.83 26.42
C LEU A 8 -17.99 -2.18 26.54
N ASN A 9 -18.72 -3.24 26.87
CA ASN A 9 -18.21 -4.62 26.94
C ASN A 9 -18.51 -5.42 25.66
N ASN A 10 -18.84 -4.76 24.55
CA ASN A 10 -19.08 -5.45 23.30
C ASN A 10 -17.74 -5.79 22.62
N GLU A 11 -17.13 -6.87 23.07
CA GLU A 11 -15.95 -7.51 22.49
C GLU A 11 -16.37 -8.62 21.50
N ASP A 12 -17.44 -8.41 20.73
CA ASP A 12 -17.91 -9.38 19.73
C ASP A 12 -16.86 -9.53 18.60
N GLY A 13 -15.84 -10.35 18.85
CA GLY A 13 -15.16 -11.16 17.85
C GLY A 13 -13.65 -11.29 17.96
N ILE A 14 -12.89 -10.31 18.48
CA ILE A 14 -11.41 -10.34 18.40
C ILE A 14 -10.79 -9.62 19.60
N THR A 15 -9.76 -10.24 20.19
CA THR A 15 -9.05 -9.76 21.38
C THR A 15 -8.02 -8.68 21.04
N ALA A 16 -7.68 -7.84 22.02
CA ALA A 16 -6.67 -6.78 21.87
C ALA A 16 -5.29 -7.30 21.41
N ILE A 17 -4.92 -8.54 21.78
CA ILE A 17 -3.65 -9.16 21.37
C ILE A 17 -3.65 -9.53 19.88
N GLU A 18 -4.77 -9.94 19.31
CA GLU A 18 -4.88 -10.26 17.89
C GLU A 18 -4.82 -9.00 17.03
N TYR A 19 -5.46 -7.90 17.46
CA TYR A 19 -5.29 -6.61 16.80
C TYR A 19 -3.84 -6.12 16.83
N ALA A 20 -3.12 -6.35 17.95
CA ALA A 20 -1.71 -6.01 18.02
C ALA A 20 -0.87 -6.80 17.00
N ILE A 21 -1.12 -8.09 16.83
CA ILE A 21 -0.42 -8.95 15.87
C ILE A 21 -0.76 -8.54 14.42
N ILE A 22 -2.03 -8.24 14.12
CA ILE A 22 -2.44 -7.72 12.80
C ILE A 22 -1.76 -6.38 12.51
N GLY A 23 -1.61 -5.51 13.52
CA GLY A 23 -0.88 -4.25 13.39
C GLY A 23 0.59 -4.43 13.03
N VAL A 24 1.26 -5.42 13.62
CA VAL A 24 2.65 -5.78 13.28
C VAL A 24 2.73 -6.32 11.85
N ALA A 25 1.82 -7.21 11.47
CA ALA A 25 1.78 -7.79 10.12
C ALA A 25 1.50 -6.72 9.04
N MET A 26 0.59 -5.79 9.30
CA MET A 26 0.33 -4.67 8.38
C MET A 26 1.55 -3.75 8.28
N SER A 27 2.22 -3.46 9.40
CA SER A 27 3.40 -2.60 9.41
C SER A 27 4.56 -3.21 8.61
N SER A 28 4.79 -4.52 8.73
CA SER A 28 5.83 -5.21 7.96
C SER A 28 5.50 -5.31 6.47
N ALA A 29 4.22 -5.52 6.12
CA ALA A 29 3.77 -5.50 4.73
C ALA A 29 3.95 -4.11 4.09
N LEU A 30 3.54 -3.04 4.79
CA LEU A 30 3.76 -1.67 4.33
C LEU A 30 5.24 -1.33 4.22
N TYR A 31 6.06 -1.76 5.18
CA TYR A 31 7.51 -1.62 5.09
C TYR A 31 8.03 -2.26 3.80
N TYR A 32 7.65 -3.49 3.47
CA TYR A 32 8.11 -4.15 2.24
C TYR A 32 7.65 -3.43 0.96
N ILE A 33 6.44 -2.87 0.95
CA ILE A 33 5.91 -2.10 -0.19
C ILE A 33 6.70 -0.80 -0.40
N PHE A 34 7.02 -0.09 0.69
CA PHE A 34 7.66 1.22 0.66
C PHE A 34 9.19 1.19 0.77
N ASN A 35 9.78 0.06 1.12
CA ASN A 35 11.22 -0.08 1.24
C ASN A 35 11.90 0.08 -0.13
N GLU A 36 13.18 0.43 -0.10
CA GLU A 36 14.02 0.51 -1.29
C GLU A 36 14.06 -0.85 -2.02
N GLY A 37 13.91 -0.81 -3.34
CA GLY A 37 13.71 -1.99 -4.20
C GLY A 37 12.30 -2.56 -4.17
N GLY A 38 11.38 -1.96 -3.41
CA GLY A 38 10.02 -2.42 -3.22
C GLY A 38 9.09 -2.14 -4.40
N PHE A 39 7.80 -2.31 -4.13
CA PHE A 39 6.75 -2.21 -5.13
C PHE A 39 6.65 -0.81 -5.76
N ILE A 40 6.77 0.26 -4.94
CA ILE A 40 6.64 1.63 -5.44
C ILE A 40 7.75 1.98 -6.42
N GLN A 41 9.01 1.65 -6.11
CA GLN A 41 10.14 1.89 -7.01
C GLN A 41 9.99 1.12 -8.33
N SER A 42 9.46 -0.11 -8.27
CA SER A 42 9.17 -0.90 -9.47
C SER A 42 8.10 -0.23 -10.35
N LEU A 43 7.06 0.33 -9.74
CA LEU A 43 6.01 1.08 -10.42
C LEU A 43 6.56 2.36 -11.06
N GLU A 44 7.39 3.12 -10.35
CA GLU A 44 8.05 4.32 -10.87
C GLU A 44 8.96 4.00 -12.07
N SER A 45 9.72 2.90 -12.00
CA SER A 45 10.58 2.44 -13.10
C SER A 45 9.78 2.05 -14.34
N ALA A 46 8.65 1.36 -14.16
CA ALA A 46 7.74 1.03 -15.26
C ALA A 46 7.17 2.29 -15.92
N TRP A 47 6.75 3.28 -15.12
CA TRP A 47 6.23 4.55 -15.63
C TRP A 47 7.30 5.38 -16.36
N SER A 48 8.52 5.43 -15.81
CA SER A 48 9.67 6.07 -16.44
C SER A 48 9.99 5.43 -17.81
N THR A 49 9.97 4.10 -17.86
CA THR A 49 10.15 3.34 -19.11
C THR A 49 9.07 3.68 -20.14
N MET A 50 7.81 3.77 -19.72
CA MET A 50 6.71 4.15 -20.60
C MET A 50 6.88 5.57 -21.14
N THR A 51 7.23 6.52 -20.26
CA THR A 51 7.49 7.93 -20.63
C THR A 51 8.63 8.03 -21.64
N ASN A 52 9.73 7.30 -21.43
CA ASN A 52 10.87 7.28 -22.34
C ASN A 52 10.48 6.73 -23.72
N LYS A 53 9.61 5.71 -23.78
CA LYS A 53 9.12 5.16 -25.06
C LYS A 53 8.21 6.15 -25.79
N ILE A 54 7.35 6.86 -25.07
CA ILE A 54 6.48 7.90 -25.66
C ILE A 54 7.33 9.04 -26.24
N ASN A 55 8.31 9.53 -25.49
CA ASN A 55 9.19 10.62 -25.95
C ASN A 55 10.01 10.21 -27.17
N GLN A 56 10.53 8.97 -27.19
CA GLN A 56 11.21 8.43 -28.37
C GLN A 56 10.27 8.34 -29.57
N ALA A 57 9.05 7.86 -29.39
CA ALA A 57 8.05 7.82 -30.46
C ALA A 57 7.70 9.22 -30.98
N GLY A 58 7.48 10.20 -30.09
CA GLY A 58 7.22 11.60 -30.47
C GLY A 58 8.38 12.23 -31.24
N GLY A 59 9.62 12.00 -30.80
CA GLY A 59 10.82 12.43 -31.52
C GLY A 59 11.02 11.74 -32.87
N ILE A 60 10.46 10.55 -33.09
CA ILE A 60 10.46 9.87 -34.40
C ILE A 60 9.45 10.53 -35.37
N VAL A 61 8.39 11.17 -34.86
CA VAL A 61 7.40 11.87 -35.69
C VAL A 61 7.87 13.29 -36.07
N GLU A 62 8.68 13.96 -35.24
CA GLU A 62 9.23 15.30 -35.57
C GLU A 62 10.44 15.26 -36.54
N ASN A 63 11.09 14.11 -36.72
CA ASN A 63 12.28 13.97 -37.57
C ASN A 63 11.99 13.35 -38.95
N ASN A 64 10.73 13.37 -39.42
CA ASN A 64 10.32 13.02 -40.78
C ASN A 64 9.42 14.11 -41.38
#